data_AF-A0A955Q4V4-F1
#
_entry.id   AF-A0A955Q4V4-F1
#
_cell.length_a   1.000
_cell.length_b   1.000
_cell.length_c   1.000
_cell.angle_alpha   90.00
_cell.angle_beta   90.00
_cell.angle_gamma   90.00
#
_symmetry.space_group_name_H-M   'P 1'
#
loop_
_entity.id
_entity.type
_entity.pdbx_description
1 polymer ?
#
loop_
_entity_poly.entity_id
_entity_poly.type
_entity_poly.pdbx_seq_one_letter_code
_entity_poly.pdbx_strand_id
1 'polypeptide(L)' 'MSNVKEKMTEVIQSQPEDATYEEIMRELAFERMIERGLVDSRSGRVISNEDMERRIRTWQK' A
#
# COMPACT_ATOMS: atom_id res chain seq x y z
N MET A 1 -2.22 -4.92 -19.57
CA MET A 1 -2.01 -5.10 -18.13
C MET A 1 -0.52 -5.00 -17.91
N SER A 2 -0.04 -3.99 -17.19
CA SER A 2 1.37 -3.96 -16.86
C SER A 2 1.67 -5.11 -15.92
N ASN A 3 2.74 -5.86 -16.20
CA ASN A 3 3.13 -6.97 -15.34
C ASN A 3 3.79 -6.43 -14.06
N VAL A 4 3.97 -7.28 -13.04
CA VAL A 4 4.53 -6.86 -11.74
C VAL A 4 5.88 -6.15 -11.90
N LYS A 5 6.73 -6.58 -12.84
CA LYS A 5 8.04 -5.95 -13.06
C LYS A 5 7.89 -4.54 -13.61
N GLU A 6 6.98 -4.31 -14.55
CA GLU A 6 6.75 -2.98 -15.13
C GLU A 6 6.28 -1.98 -14.06
N LYS A 7 5.33 -2.38 -13.20
CA LYS A 7 4.89 -1.52 -12.08
C LYS A 7 6.01 -1.23 -11.08
N MET A 8 6.83 -2.22 -10.76
CA MET A 8 7.99 -2.00 -9.89
C MET A 8 8.98 -1.03 -10.53
N THR A 9 9.22 -1.15 -11.83
CA THR A 9 10.09 -0.24 -12.57
C THR A 9 9.53 1.18 -12.57
N GLU A 10 8.23 1.37 -12.79
CA GLU A 10 7.57 2.68 -12.72
C GLU A 10 7.77 3.34 -11.35
N VAL A 11 7.53 2.61 -10.25
CA VAL A 11 7.71 3.12 -8.88
C VAL A 11 9.17 3.49 -8.60
N ILE A 12 10.13 2.68 -9.06
CA ILE A 12 11.56 2.96 -8.88
C ILE A 12 11.97 4.19 -9.70
N GLN A 13 11.52 4.29 -10.95
CA GLN A 13 11.86 5.41 -11.85
C GLN A 13 11.20 6.73 -11.45
N SER A 14 10.13 6.71 -10.67
CA SER A 14 9.48 7.92 -10.16
C SER A 14 10.15 8.49 -8.91
N GLN A 15 11.11 7.78 -8.30
CA GLN A 15 11.80 8.26 -7.10
C GLN A 15 12.85 9.33 -7.46
N PRO A 16 13.17 10.24 -6.52
CA PRO A 16 14.33 11.11 -6.63
C PRO A 16 15.64 10.33 -6.82
N GLU A 17 16.62 10.94 -7.50
CA GLU A 17 17.95 10.34 -7.73
C GLU A 17 18.75 10.12 -6.42
N ASP A 18 18.43 10.86 -5.37
CA ASP A 18 19.03 10.74 -4.03
C ASP A 18 18.23 9.82 -3.09
N ALA A 19 17.20 9.14 -3.60
CA ALA A 19 16.41 8.20 -2.81
C ALA A 19 17.27 7.04 -2.29
N THR A 20 17.11 6.76 -1.01
CA THR A 20 17.77 5.64 -0.35
C THR A 20 17.06 4.33 -0.69
N TYR A 21 17.79 3.22 -0.51
CA TYR A 21 17.21 1.89 -0.67
C TYR A 21 15.97 1.66 0.21
N GLU A 22 15.97 2.17 1.44
CA GLU A 22 14.83 2.03 2.37
C GLU A 22 13.61 2.82 1.92
N GLU A 23 13.79 4.01 1.33
CA GLU A 23 12.69 4.81 0.78
C GLU A 23 12.06 4.10 -0.42
N ILE A 24 12.87 3.60 -1.36
CA ILE A 24 12.37 2.83 -2.51
C ILE A 24 11.57 1.60 -2.04
N MET A 25 12.08 0.86 -1.05
CA MET A 25 11.39 -0.31 -0.51
C MET A 25 10.07 0.06 0.18
N ARG A 26 10.02 1.19 0.88
CA ARG A 26 8.79 1.71 1.50
C ARG A 26 7.74 2.05 0.46
N GLU A 27 8.11 2.72 -0.61
CA GLU A 27 7.19 3.10 -1.69
C GLU A 27 6.64 1.86 -2.41
N LEU A 28 7.49 0.87 -2.68
CA LEU A 28 7.04 -0.42 -3.25
C LEU A 28 6.05 -1.15 -2.32
N ALA A 29 6.29 -1.12 -1.00
CA ALA A 29 5.37 -1.71 -0.04
C ALA A 29 4.04 -0.93 0.02
N PHE A 30 4.11 0.40 -0.03
CA PHE A 30 2.95 1.29 0.00
C PHE A 30 2.03 1.08 -1.21
N GLU A 31 2.60 1.03 -2.41
CA GLU A 31 1.85 0.74 -3.64
C GLU A 31 1.11 -0.60 -3.54
N ARG A 32 1.79 -1.64 -3.04
CA ARG A 32 1.18 -2.96 -2.81
C ARG A 32 0.06 -2.91 -1.76
N MET A 33 0.19 -2.11 -0.71
CA MET A 33 -0.85 -1.91 0.29
C MET A 33 -2.10 -1.27 -0.31
N ILE A 34 -1.93 -0.27 -1.19
CA ILE A 34 -3.03 0.38 -1.91
C ILE A 34 -3.74 -0.62 -2.82
N GLU A 35 -2.99 -1.35 -3.66
CA GLU A 35 -3.60 -2.34 -4.57
C GLU A 35 -4.43 -3.38 -3.81
N ARG A 36 -3.89 -3.89 -2.70
CA ARG A 36 -4.60 -4.83 -1.84
C ARG A 36 -5.88 -4.19 -1.29
N GLY A 37 -5.81 -2.97 -0.78
CA GLY A 37 -6.97 -2.24 -0.26
C GLY A 37 -8.06 -2.03 -1.32
N LEU A 38 -7.67 -1.71 -2.56
CA LEU A 38 -8.61 -1.57 -3.67
C LEU A 38 -9.28 -2.90 -4.03
N VAL A 39 -8.54 -4.01 -4.00
CA VAL A 39 -9.10 -5.35 -4.22
C VAL A 39 -10.05 -5.73 -3.07
N ASP A 40 -9.68 -5.46 -1.83
CA ASP A 40 -10.54 -5.69 -0.65
C ASP A 40 -11.84 -4.89 -0.76
N SER A 41 -11.77 -3.61 -1.14
CA SER A 41 -12.95 -2.77 -1.39
C SER A 41 -13.85 -3.33 -2.50
N ARG A 42 -13.28 -3.66 -3.66
CA ARG A 42 -14.04 -4.22 -4.80
C ARG A 42 -14.68 -5.58 -4.50
N SER A 43 -14.10 -6.35 -3.60
CA SER A 43 -14.61 -7.66 -3.19
C SER A 43 -15.54 -7.60 -1.96
N GLY A 44 -15.85 -6.41 -1.46
CA GLY A 44 -16.71 -6.24 -0.28
C GLY A 44 -16.06 -6.68 1.03
N ARG A 45 -14.74 -6.91 1.06
CA ARG A 45 -13.96 -7.20 2.28
C ARG A 45 -13.70 -5.90 3.06
N VAL A 46 -14.79 -5.25 3.46
CA VAL A 46 -14.79 -4.01 4.22
C VAL A 46 -15.37 -4.25 5.61
N ILE A 47 -15.12 -3.31 6.53
CA ILE A 47 -15.69 -3.31 7.88
C ILE A 47 -16.50 -2.02 8.08
N SER A 48 -17.39 -2.01 9.07
CA SER A 48 -18.10 -0.79 9.44
C SER A 48 -17.14 0.26 10.03
N ASN A 49 -17.55 1.53 10.00
CA ASN A 49 -16.78 2.61 10.60
C ASN A 49 -16.58 2.39 12.12
N GLU A 50 -17.59 1.86 12.81
CA GLU A 50 -17.53 1.52 14.24
C GLU A 50 -16.50 0.41 14.53
N ASP A 51 -16.47 -0.63 13.70
CA ASP A 51 -15.51 -1.73 13.82
C ASP A 51 -14.08 -1.25 13.55
N MET A 52 -13.90 -0.36 12.58
CA MET A 52 -12.61 0.27 12.28
C MET A 52 -12.10 1.07 13.49
N GLU A 53 -12.94 1.95 14.06
CA GLU A 53 -12.59 2.74 15.23
C GLU A 53 -12.17 1.86 16.41
N ARG A 54 -12.93 0.79 16.68
CA ARG A 54 -12.62 -0.18 17.73
C ARG A 54 -11.24 -0.83 17.54
N ARG A 55 -10.87 -1.18 16.29
CA ARG A 55 -9.56 -1.77 15.98
C ARG A 55 -8.41 -0.79 16.17
N ILE A 56 -8.55 0.44 15.69
CA ILE A 56 -7.49 1.47 15.81
C ILE A 56 -7.14 1.73 17.29
N ARG A 57 -8.15 1.77 18.17
CA ARG A 57 -7.96 1.93 19.61
C ARG A 57 -7.13 0.81 20.26
N THR A 58 -7.02 -0.37 19.63
CA THR A 58 -6.18 -1.48 20.16
C THR A 58 -4.70 -1.36 19.83
N TRP A 59 -4.31 -0.48 18.90
CA TRP A 59 -2.91 -0.35 18.45
C TRP A 59 -2.01 0.41 19.43
N GLN A 60 -2.60 1.14 20.36
CA GLN A 60 -1.88 1.94 21.37
C GLN A 60 -1.58 1.16 22.66
N LYS A 61 -1.82 -0.15 22.69
CA LYS A 61 -1.38 -1.05 23.77
C LYS A 61 -0.13 -1.81 23.34
#